data_AF-A0A950IH15-F1
#
_entry.id   AF-A0A950IH15-F1
#
_cell.length_a   1.000
_cell.length_b   1.000
_cell.length_c   1.000
_cell.angle_alpha   90.00
_cell.angle_beta   90.00
_cell.angle_gamma   90.00
#
_symmetry.space_group_name_H-M   'P 1'
#
loop_
_entity.id
_entity.type
_entity.pdbx_description
1 polymer ?
#
loop_
_entity_poly.entity_id
_entity_poly.type
_entity_poly.pdbx_seq_one_letter_code
_entity_poly.pdbx_strand_id
1 'polypeptide(L)'
;MSVNVTMNEQNGSGENGTAMLHDTAKGLVVTIHIKNAKGPQPVHIHKGTCAKLDPKPAYALHNVVNGMSTTTVPGVTIAQLEKSPFAINAHKSLTDIPTYVSCGDIKK
;
A
#
# COMPACT_ATOMS: atom_id res chain seq x y z
N MET A 1 -17.41 -4.41 -1.95
CA MET A 1 -17.13 -2.95 -1.92
C MET A 1 -15.76 -2.73 -2.52
N SER A 2 -15.55 -1.66 -3.30
CA SER A 2 -14.22 -1.34 -3.86
C SER A 2 -13.86 0.12 -3.65
N VAL A 3 -12.58 0.39 -3.38
CA VAL A 3 -12.01 1.74 -3.28
C VAL A 3 -10.69 1.77 -4.06
N ASN A 4 -10.47 2.83 -4.83
CA ASN A 4 -9.20 3.09 -5.47
C ASN A 4 -8.40 4.11 -4.66
N VAL A 5 -7.15 3.78 -4.39
CA VAL A 5 -6.17 4.62 -3.70
C VAL A 5 -5.11 5.03 -4.72
N THR A 6 -4.90 6.33 -4.89
CA THR A 6 -3.79 6.84 -5.69
C THR A 6 -2.49 6.64 -4.92
N MET A 7 -1.52 5.96 -5.53
CA MET A 7 -0.17 5.81 -5.00
C MET A 7 0.69 6.92 -5.60
N ASN A 8 1.09 7.89 -4.77
CA ASN A 8 1.92 9.01 -5.18
C ASN A 8 3.37 8.68 -4.90
N GLU A 9 4.28 9.13 -5.77
CA GLU A 9 5.71 8.99 -5.53
C GLU A 9 6.13 9.62 -4.20
N GLN A 10 7.22 9.10 -3.65
CA GLN A 10 7.89 9.63 -2.47
C GLN A 10 9.38 9.77 -2.78
N ASN A 11 10.02 10.77 -2.17
CA ASN A 11 11.47 10.97 -2.22
C ASN A 11 12.06 11.04 -3.66
N GLY A 12 11.30 11.58 -4.61
CA GLY A 12 11.74 11.72 -6.01
C GLY A 12 11.95 10.38 -6.73
N SER A 13 11.23 9.34 -6.35
CA SER A 13 11.36 8.00 -6.93
C SER A 13 10.91 7.93 -8.40
N GLY A 14 9.97 8.78 -8.81
CA GLY A 14 9.23 8.68 -10.07
C GLY A 14 8.17 7.56 -10.07
N GLU A 15 7.90 6.95 -8.92
CA GLU A 15 7.08 5.75 -8.77
C GLU A 15 5.65 6.07 -8.32
N ASN A 16 4.79 6.30 -9.32
CA ASN A 16 3.37 6.59 -9.14
C ASN A 16 2.50 5.42 -9.61
N GLY A 17 1.29 5.30 -9.06
CA GLY A 17 0.44 4.14 -9.31
C GLY A 17 -0.94 4.20 -8.69
N THR A 18 -1.54 3.03 -8.53
CA THR A 18 -2.86 2.83 -7.93
C THR A 18 -2.86 1.56 -7.09
N ALA A 19 -3.62 1.57 -6.00
CA ALA A 19 -4.01 0.38 -5.27
C ALA A 19 -5.53 0.27 -5.25
N MET A 20 -6.06 -0.85 -5.76
CA MET A 20 -7.48 -1.19 -5.67
C MET A 20 -7.71 -2.08 -4.46
N LEU A 21 -8.55 -1.61 -3.55
CA LEU A 21 -9.04 -2.34 -2.40
C LEU A 21 -10.40 -2.93 -2.76
N HIS A 22 -10.60 -4.21 -2.51
CA HIS A 22 -11.86 -4.90 -2.79
C HIS A 22 -12.22 -5.89 -1.66
N ASP A 23 -13.34 -5.66 -1.00
CA ASP A 23 -13.85 -6.57 0.01
C ASP A 23 -14.38 -7.86 -0.62
N THR A 24 -13.94 -9.01 -0.09
CA THR A 24 -14.42 -10.33 -0.47
C THR A 24 -14.83 -11.15 0.76
N ALA A 25 -15.50 -12.28 0.54
CA ALA A 25 -15.81 -13.22 1.63
C ALA A 25 -14.56 -13.76 2.36
N LYS A 26 -13.38 -13.68 1.74
CA LYS A 26 -12.10 -14.13 2.32
C LYS A 26 -11.32 -13.00 3.02
N GLY A 27 -11.82 -11.78 2.99
CA GLY A 27 -11.16 -10.56 3.47
C GLY A 27 -10.89 -9.55 2.36
N LEU A 28 -10.03 -8.58 2.66
CA LEU A 28 -9.68 -7.48 1.77
C LEU A 28 -8.66 -7.94 0.72
N VAL A 29 -9.01 -7.84 -0.56
CA VAL A 29 -8.06 -8.00 -1.65
C VAL A 29 -7.47 -6.63 -1.99
N VAL A 30 -6.14 -6.54 -2.00
CA VAL A 30 -5.38 -5.34 -2.34
C VAL A 30 -4.56 -5.63 -3.59
N THR A 31 -4.90 -4.97 -4.69
CA THR A 31 -4.18 -5.07 -5.98
C THR A 31 -3.46 -3.76 -6.24
N ILE A 32 -2.14 -3.78 -6.36
CA ILE A 32 -1.30 -2.59 -6.53
C ILE A 32 -0.62 -2.64 -7.88
N HIS A 33 -0.63 -1.51 -8.57
CA HIS A 33 0.14 -1.24 -9.78
C HIS A 33 0.96 0.05 -9.60
N ILE A 34 2.28 -0.04 -9.67
CA ILE A 34 3.23 1.07 -9.57
C ILE A 34 4.06 1.13 -10.85
N LYS A 35 4.09 2.28 -11.51
CA LYS A 35 4.93 2.54 -12.68
C LYS A 35 6.36 2.83 -12.23
N ASN A 36 7.33 2.46 -13.06
CA ASN A 36 8.77 2.69 -12.83
C ASN A 36 9.35 2.01 -11.57
N ALA A 37 8.65 1.01 -11.00
CA ALA A 37 9.12 0.26 -9.84
C ALA A 37 10.48 -0.40 -10.12
N LYS A 38 11.43 -0.24 -9.20
CA LYS A 38 12.81 -0.70 -9.34
C LYS A 38 13.03 -1.98 -8.53
N GLY A 39 12.68 -3.12 -9.13
CA GLY A 39 12.84 -4.44 -8.51
C GLY A 39 11.77 -4.76 -7.46
N PRO A 40 11.97 -5.80 -6.62
CA PRO A 40 11.03 -6.18 -5.57
C PRO A 40 10.97 -5.15 -4.43
N GLN A 41 9.76 -4.68 -4.13
CA GLN A 41 9.51 -3.61 -3.16
C GLN A 41 8.55 -4.08 -2.07
N PRO A 42 8.97 -4.09 -0.79
CA PRO A 42 8.07 -4.38 0.32
C PRO A 42 6.94 -3.35 0.40
N VAL A 43 5.72 -3.82 0.67
CA VAL A 43 4.55 -2.95 0.81
C VAL A 43 3.75 -3.33 2.04
N HIS A 44 3.27 -2.30 2.74
CA HIS A 44 2.50 -2.47 3.98
C HIS A 44 1.33 -1.49 4.01
N ILE A 45 0.29 -1.85 4.77
CA ILE A 45 -0.71 -0.91 5.25
C ILE A 45 -0.29 -0.47 6.65
N HIS A 46 -0.22 0.83 6.88
CA HIS A 46 0.12 1.47 8.16
C HIS A 46 -1.02 2.32 8.66
N LYS A 47 -1.10 2.49 9.98
CA LYS A 47 -1.93 3.55 10.57
C LYS A 47 -1.32 4.92 10.27
N GLY A 48 -2.17 5.95 10.19
CA GLY A 48 -1.75 7.31 9.88
C GLY A 48 -1.95 7.67 8.41
N THR A 49 -1.15 8.61 7.93
CA THR A 49 -1.19 9.11 6.55
C THR A 49 0.20 9.07 5.93
N CYS A 50 0.32 9.23 4.62
CA CYS A 50 1.62 9.30 3.94
C CYS A 50 2.53 10.42 4.48
N ALA A 51 1.97 11.48 5.05
CA ALA A 51 2.74 12.53 5.72
C ALA A 51 3.26 12.12 7.12
N LYS A 52 2.56 11.19 7.79
CA LYS A 52 2.91 10.70 9.13
C LYS A 52 2.37 9.28 9.35
N LEU A 53 3.21 8.30 9.06
CA LEU A 53 2.91 6.89 9.26
C LEU A 53 3.25 6.47 10.70
N ASP A 54 2.47 5.54 11.25
CA ASP A 54 2.93 4.70 12.34
C ASP A 54 4.05 3.79 11.79
N PRO A 55 5.27 3.78 12.37
CA PRO A 55 6.37 2.97 11.85
C PRO A 55 6.09 1.46 11.94
N LYS A 56 5.15 1.02 12.78
CA LYS A 56 4.73 -0.39 12.87
C LYS A 56 3.66 -0.68 11.79
N PRO A 57 3.93 -1.61 10.85
CA PRO A 57 2.92 -2.06 9.91
C PRO A 57 1.67 -2.60 10.63
N ALA A 58 0.49 -2.23 10.14
CA ALA A 58 -0.76 -2.86 10.56
C ALA A 58 -1.00 -4.17 9.80
N TYR A 59 -0.73 -4.17 8.50
CA TYR A 59 -0.87 -5.34 7.63
C TYR A 59 0.29 -5.42 6.64
N ALA A 60 0.90 -6.60 6.53
CA ALA A 60 1.88 -6.88 5.48
C ALA A 60 1.18 -7.25 4.18
N LEU A 61 1.71 -6.76 3.06
CA LEU A 61 1.27 -7.12 1.72
C LEU A 61 2.38 -7.88 0.99
N HIS A 62 2.02 -8.60 -0.07
CA HIS A 62 3.01 -9.13 -0.99
C HIS A 62 3.82 -7.99 -1.61
N ASN A 63 5.11 -8.25 -1.81
CA ASN A 63 5.99 -7.30 -2.46
C ASN A 63 5.46 -6.94 -3.85
N VAL A 64 5.61 -5.67 -4.22
CA VAL A 64 5.48 -5.24 -5.60
C VAL A 64 6.66 -5.81 -6.39
N VAL A 65 6.38 -6.62 -7.40
CA VAL A 65 7.37 -7.22 -8.30
C VAL A 65 6.98 -6.84 -9.72
N ASN A 66 7.92 -6.29 -10.49
CA ASN A 66 7.66 -5.74 -11.83
C ASN A 66 6.48 -4.75 -11.83
N GLY A 67 6.39 -3.92 -10.78
CA GLY A 67 5.35 -2.92 -10.63
C GLY A 67 3.98 -3.45 -10.22
N MET A 68 3.83 -4.74 -9.88
CA MET A 68 2.53 -5.31 -9.54
C MET A 68 2.56 -6.18 -8.28
N SER A 69 1.44 -6.20 -7.54
CA SER A 69 1.19 -7.19 -6.47
C SER A 69 -0.29 -7.36 -6.23
N THR A 70 -0.71 -8.56 -5.82
CA THR A 70 -2.05 -8.81 -5.26
C THR A 70 -1.92 -9.58 -3.96
N THR A 71 -2.59 -9.09 -2.92
CA THR A 71 -2.59 -9.69 -1.57
C THR A 71 -4.03 -9.84 -1.08
N THR A 72 -4.34 -10.95 -0.42
CA THR A 72 -5.57 -11.10 0.37
C THR A 72 -5.22 -10.93 1.84
N VAL A 73 -5.86 -9.98 2.53
CA VAL A 73 -5.72 -9.72 3.97
C VAL A 73 -6.94 -10.30 4.70
N PRO A 74 -6.80 -11.45 5.38
CA PRO A 74 -7.95 -12.13 5.99
C PRO A 74 -8.62 -11.31 7.09
N GLY A 75 -9.95 -11.31 7.13
CA GLY A 75 -10.74 -10.69 8.19
C GLY A 75 -10.72 -9.15 8.23
N VAL A 76 -10.02 -8.51 7.30
CA VAL A 76 -9.98 -7.05 7.15
C VAL A 76 -11.02 -6.62 6.12
N THR A 77 -11.63 -5.45 6.34
CA THR A 77 -12.53 -4.82 5.37
C THR A 77 -12.18 -3.36 5.13
N ILE A 78 -12.61 -2.82 3.98
CA ILE A 78 -12.47 -1.39 3.66
C ILE A 78 -13.12 -0.54 4.76
N ALA A 79 -14.33 -0.90 5.20
CA ALA A 79 -15.04 -0.18 6.25
C ALA A 79 -14.29 -0.15 7.61
N GLN A 80 -13.39 -1.09 7.89
CA GLN A 80 -12.52 -1.01 9.07
C GLN A 80 -11.39 -0.01 8.84
N LEU A 81 -10.79 -0.01 7.64
CA LEU A 81 -9.71 0.91 7.28
C LEU A 81 -10.19 2.36 7.13
N GLU A 82 -11.47 2.61 6.88
CA GLU A 82 -12.02 3.98 6.81
C GLU A 82 -12.38 4.58 8.18
N LYS A 83 -12.32 3.80 9.28
CA LYS A 83 -12.65 4.29 10.64
C LYS A 83 -11.55 5.15 11.25
N SER A 84 -10.33 5.06 10.73
CA SER A 84 -9.18 5.85 11.16
C SER A 84 -8.25 6.07 9.97
N PRO A 85 -7.33 7.03 10.01
CA PRO A 85 -6.35 7.17 8.94
C PRO A 85 -5.51 5.91 8.77
N PHE A 86 -5.47 5.39 7.54
CA PHE A 86 -4.53 4.38 7.10
C PHE A 86 -3.92 4.80 5.76
N ALA A 87 -2.72 4.29 5.48
CA ALA A 87 -2.05 4.48 4.20
C ALA A 87 -1.32 3.22 3.77
N ILE A 88 -1.19 3.04 2.46
CA ILE A 88 -0.40 2.00 1.83
C ILE A 88 0.96 2.61 1.51
N ASN A 89 2.04 2.00 1.98
CA ASN A 89 3.40 2.48 1.79
C ASN A 89 4.27 1.39 1.14
N ALA A 90 5.02 1.78 0.10
CA ALA A 90 6.01 0.95 -0.56
C ALA A 90 7.42 1.43 -0.21
N HIS A 91 8.27 0.47 0.20
CA HIS A 91 9.69 0.67 0.48
C HIS A 91 10.54 0.42 -0.77
N LYS A 92 11.72 1.02 -0.83
CA LYS A 92 12.60 0.95 -2.01
C LYS A 92 13.10 -0.45 -2.31
N SER A 93 13.51 -1.20 -1.31
CA SER A 93 13.93 -2.61 -1.45
C SER A 93 14.03 -3.29 -0.08
N LEU A 94 14.27 -4.60 -0.07
CA LEU A 94 14.57 -5.35 1.16
C LEU A 94 15.86 -4.90 1.87
N THR A 95 16.78 -4.27 1.14
CA THR A 95 18.07 -3.79 1.67
C THR A 95 18.06 -2.30 2.01
N ASP A 96 17.04 -1.55 1.57
CA ASP A 96 16.83 -0.12 1.81
C ASP A 96 15.39 0.11 2.26
N ILE A 97 15.06 -0.47 3.42
CA ILE A 97 13.74 -0.36 4.06
C ILE A 97 13.40 1.08 4.49
N PRO A 98 14.33 1.90 5.00
CA PRO A 98 13.99 3.26 5.44
C PRO A 98 13.53 4.19 4.30
N THR A 99 13.92 3.91 3.05
CA THR A 99 13.55 4.75 1.91
C THR A 99 12.17 4.36 1.37
N TYR A 100 11.22 5.28 1.41
CA TYR A 100 9.91 5.11 0.79
C TYR A 100 9.93 5.56 -0.67
N VAL A 101 9.24 4.82 -1.53
CA VAL A 101 9.19 5.13 -2.98
C VAL A 101 7.79 5.49 -3.46
N SER A 102 6.75 5.00 -2.79
CA SER A 102 5.37 5.32 -3.15
C SER A 102 4.45 5.22 -1.94
N CYS A 103 3.44 6.07 -1.86
CA CYS A 103 2.45 6.02 -0.78
C CYS A 103 1.08 6.53 -1.22
N GLY A 104 0.01 5.92 -0.70
CA GLY A 104 -1.36 6.36 -0.90
C GLY A 104 -2.19 6.32 0.37
N ASP A 105 -2.85 7.43 0.72
CA ASP A 105 -3.81 7.50 1.82
C ASP A 105 -5.10 6.75 1.46
N ILE A 106 -5.57 5.89 2.36
CA ILE A 106 -6.88 5.24 2.26
C ILE A 106 -7.90 6.23 2.82
N LYS A 107 -8.50 7.01 1.92
CA LYS A 107 -9.54 8.00 2.26
C LYS A 107 -10.92 7.37 2.18
N LYS A 108 -11.84 7.90 2.99
CA LYS A 108 -13.28 7.71 2.82
C LYS A 108 -13.78 8.51 1.62
#